data_AF-A0A847GD74-F1
#
_entry.id   AF-A0A847GD74-F1
#
_cell.length_a   1.000
_cell.length_b   1.000
_cell.length_c   1.000
_cell.angle_alpha   90.00
_cell.angle_beta   90.00
_cell.angle_gamma   90.00
#
_symmetry.space_group_name_H-M   'P 1'
#
loop_
_entity.id
_entity.type
_entity.pdbx_description
1 polymer ?
#
loop_
_entity_poly.entity_id
_entity_poly.type
_entity_poly.pdbx_seq_one_letter_code
_entity_poly.pdbx_strand_id
1 'polypeptide(L)'
;MKIQRALLSVSDKTGLADLARGLAGLGVEILSTGGTAAALRDAGVPVVDVSAHTGHPEILDGRVKTLHPKVHGGILQRRAIPADADTCARLGIPPIDLVCVNLYPFEQSPSIDTMDIGGPAMLRSAAKNHADVIVLCDPTDYPAVLAALQRDGNLPVEHRRALARKAFARTAAYDTAIAAWLAGDPAPEIPLRYGENPHQTATFRPDAPPPAEATLAAARILHGKEMSFNNYVDGDAALETARELHDTPAAVIIKHTNPCGAATGEHLAGALAEAWEGDVVSAFGSVIAVTRPVDLTAAQILKGRFVEALIAPAFEPEALAFLKAKSRDIRLISLDQPLAAPLPR
;
A
#
# COMPACT_ATOMS: atom_id res chain seq x y z
N MET A 1 35.88 8.62 10.53
CA MET A 1 35.66 8.89 11.96
C MET A 1 35.47 7.55 12.64
N LYS A 2 36.23 7.25 13.69
CA LYS A 2 36.01 6.03 14.49
C LYS A 2 34.72 6.20 15.27
N ILE A 3 33.84 5.20 15.26
CA ILE A 3 32.60 5.24 16.03
C ILE A 3 32.91 5.24 17.54
N GLN A 4 32.13 5.99 18.32
CA GLN A 4 32.32 6.16 19.76
C GLN A 4 31.10 5.71 20.57
N ARG A 5 29.89 5.80 19.99
CA ARG A 5 28.64 5.47 20.68
C ARG A 5 27.64 4.75 19.79
N ALA A 6 27.07 3.67 20.32
CA ALA A 6 26.04 2.88 19.67
C ALA A 6 24.76 2.84 20.52
N LEU A 7 23.61 3.03 19.90
CA LEU A 7 22.30 2.84 20.52
C LEU A 7 21.68 1.54 20.01
N LEU A 8 21.48 0.57 20.91
CA LEU A 8 20.93 -0.74 20.60
C LEU A 8 19.55 -0.88 21.26
N SER A 9 18.50 -1.10 20.46
CA SER A 9 17.13 -1.32 20.94
C SER A 9 16.41 -2.28 20.00
N VAL A 10 16.42 -3.58 20.33
CA VAL A 10 15.94 -4.65 19.44
C VAL A 10 14.87 -5.53 20.09
N SER A 11 13.87 -5.89 19.29
CA SER A 11 12.88 -6.91 19.64
C SER A 11 13.40 -8.33 19.41
N ASP A 12 14.05 -8.59 18.28
CA ASP A 12 14.78 -9.83 18.00
C ASP A 12 16.23 -9.71 18.49
N LYS A 13 16.63 -10.60 19.39
CA LYS A 13 17.96 -10.60 20.04
C LYS A 13 18.98 -11.46 19.30
N THR A 14 18.61 -12.04 18.15
CA THR A 14 19.52 -12.83 17.32
C THR A 14 20.81 -12.05 17.02
N GLY A 15 21.96 -12.64 17.36
CA GLY A 15 23.29 -12.03 17.14
C GLY A 15 23.60 -10.78 17.97
N LEU A 16 22.69 -10.30 18.83
CA LEU A 16 22.85 -9.05 19.57
C LEU A 16 24.09 -9.07 20.48
N ALA A 17 24.28 -10.16 21.22
CA ALA A 17 25.38 -10.26 22.18
C ALA A 17 26.75 -10.20 21.50
N ASP A 18 26.90 -10.85 20.33
CA ASP A 18 28.16 -10.88 19.59
C ASP A 18 28.47 -9.51 18.97
N LEU A 19 27.45 -8.85 18.39
CA LEU A 19 27.56 -7.47 17.93
C LEU A 19 28.02 -6.55 19.07
N ALA A 20 27.35 -6.63 20.21
CA ALA A 20 27.59 -5.74 21.34
C ALA A 20 28.97 -5.96 21.99
N ARG A 21 29.40 -7.21 22.17
CA ARG A 21 30.77 -7.51 22.64
C ARG A 21 31.82 -7.01 21.66
N GLY A 22 31.58 -7.18 20.36
CA GLY A 22 32.45 -6.66 19.31
C GLY A 22 32.60 -5.14 19.35
N LEU A 23 31.49 -4.41 19.51
CA LEU A 23 31.47 -2.95 19.65
C LEU A 23 32.19 -2.51 20.95
N ALA A 24 31.89 -3.15 22.08
CA ALA A 24 32.54 -2.84 23.35
C ALA A 24 34.06 -3.06 23.29
N GLY A 25 34.52 -4.12 22.61
CA GLY A 25 35.94 -4.41 22.38
C GLY A 25 36.66 -3.33 21.55
N LEU A 26 35.92 -2.53 20.76
CA LEU A 26 36.46 -1.38 20.03
C LEU A 26 36.48 -0.08 20.85
N GLY A 27 35.97 -0.12 22.09
CA GLY A 27 35.81 1.02 22.98
C GLY A 27 34.54 1.84 22.73
N VAL A 28 33.53 1.25 22.08
CA VAL A 28 32.26 1.93 21.80
C VAL A 28 31.37 1.89 23.04
N GLU A 29 30.86 3.05 23.47
CA GLU A 29 29.86 3.15 24.52
C GLU A 29 28.50 2.65 24.01
N ILE A 30 27.87 1.73 24.74
CA ILE A 30 26.60 1.14 24.35
C ILE A 30 25.48 1.76 25.18
N LEU A 31 24.56 2.43 24.48
CA LEU A 31 23.28 2.87 25.00
C LEU A 31 22.21 1.80 24.73
N SER A 32 21.38 1.49 25.72
CA SER A 32 20.24 0.59 25.52
C SER A 32 19.09 0.84 26.51
N THR A 33 17.98 0.15 26.34
CA THR A 33 16.79 0.28 27.20
C THR A 33 15.99 -1.02 27.27
N GLY A 34 15.19 -1.17 28.33
CA GLY A 34 14.26 -2.28 28.53
C GLY A 34 14.91 -3.66 28.41
N GLY A 35 14.21 -4.60 27.77
CA GLY A 35 14.68 -5.97 27.58
C GLY A 35 15.97 -6.11 26.75
N THR A 36 16.32 -5.10 25.93
CA THR A 36 17.61 -5.12 25.22
C THR A 36 18.76 -4.89 26.20
N ALA A 37 18.63 -3.90 27.09
CA ALA A 37 19.64 -3.61 28.10
C ALA A 37 19.85 -4.79 29.06
N ALA A 38 18.75 -5.46 29.47
CA ALA A 38 18.83 -6.66 30.29
C ALA A 38 19.63 -7.78 29.59
N ALA A 39 19.27 -8.14 28.36
CA ALA A 39 19.95 -9.19 27.60
C ALA A 39 21.45 -8.90 27.37
N LEU A 40 21.81 -7.63 27.19
CA LEU A 40 23.21 -7.21 27.06
C LEU A 40 24.00 -7.34 28.36
N ARG A 41 23.39 -6.98 29.50
CA ARG A 41 24.01 -7.14 30.83
C ARG A 41 24.21 -8.62 31.16
N ASP A 42 23.24 -9.47 30.86
CA ASP A 42 23.35 -10.92 31.03
C ASP A 42 24.48 -11.52 30.18
N ALA A 43 24.76 -10.91 29.02
CA ALA A 43 25.88 -11.27 28.16
C ALA A 43 27.24 -10.66 28.59
N GLY A 44 27.30 -9.96 29.73
CA GLY A 44 28.50 -9.33 30.29
C GLY A 44 28.91 -8.02 29.61
N VAL A 45 28.03 -7.39 28.85
CA VAL A 45 28.33 -6.14 28.12
C VAL A 45 27.98 -4.92 29.00
N PRO A 46 28.91 -3.96 29.19
CA PRO A 46 28.60 -2.70 29.84
C PRO A 46 27.57 -1.89 29.04
N VAL A 47 26.51 -1.42 29.71
CA VAL A 47 25.40 -0.70 29.10
C VAL A 47 25.05 0.54 29.92
N VAL A 48 24.93 1.67 29.24
CA VAL A 48 24.32 2.89 29.77
C VAL A 48 22.84 2.89 29.40
N ASP A 49 21.96 3.02 30.40
CA ASP A 49 20.53 3.10 30.12
C ASP A 49 20.20 4.42 29.41
N VAL A 50 19.29 4.36 28.44
CA VAL A 50 18.80 5.56 27.73
C VAL A 50 18.26 6.60 28.71
N SER A 51 17.61 6.20 29.81
CA SER A 51 17.12 7.12 30.84
C SER A 51 18.24 7.89 31.55
N ALA A 52 19.41 7.26 31.77
CA ALA A 52 20.58 7.92 32.31
C ALA A 52 21.19 8.91 31.30
N HIS A 53 21.22 8.53 30.02
CA HIS A 53 21.68 9.40 28.93
C HIS A 53 20.78 10.63 28.74
N THR A 54 19.47 10.44 28.76
CA THR A 54 18.50 11.53 28.56
C THR A 54 18.33 12.37 29.81
N GLY A 55 18.42 11.76 30.99
CA GLY A 55 17.98 12.33 32.26
C GLY A 55 16.46 12.25 32.45
N HIS A 56 15.76 11.46 31.63
CA HIS A 56 14.31 11.30 31.67
C HIS A 56 13.93 9.82 31.83
N PRO A 57 13.03 9.46 32.77
CA PRO A 57 12.61 8.08 32.93
C PRO A 57 11.78 7.59 31.74
N GLU A 58 11.67 6.27 31.62
CA GLU A 58 10.68 5.64 30.75
C GLU A 58 9.27 5.88 31.33
N ILE A 59 8.33 6.32 30.49
CA ILE A 59 6.95 6.62 30.89
C ILE A 59 5.92 5.92 29.99
N LEU A 60 4.67 5.85 30.47
CA LEU A 60 3.53 5.26 29.74
C LEU A 60 3.81 3.80 29.32
N ASP A 61 4.25 2.97 30.27
CA ASP A 61 4.58 1.55 30.08
C ASP A 61 5.54 1.29 28.92
N GLY A 62 6.51 2.19 28.74
CA GLY A 62 7.55 2.06 27.74
C GLY A 62 7.23 2.57 26.36
N ARG A 63 6.05 3.18 26.17
CA ARG A 63 5.67 3.87 24.94
C ARG A 63 6.56 5.09 24.66
N VAL A 64 7.07 5.75 25.70
CA VAL A 64 7.95 6.93 25.55
C VAL A 64 9.22 6.72 26.36
N LYS A 65 10.27 6.27 25.66
CA LYS A 65 11.62 6.04 26.21
C LYS A 65 12.74 6.65 25.38
N THR A 66 12.63 6.62 24.06
CA THR A 66 13.67 7.10 23.13
C THR A 66 13.28 8.35 22.35
N LEU A 67 12.02 8.78 22.43
CA LEU A 67 11.49 9.99 21.78
C LEU A 67 11.94 11.25 22.52
N HIS A 68 13.26 11.49 22.55
CA HIS A 68 13.88 12.56 23.31
C HIS A 68 14.94 13.31 22.48
N PRO A 69 15.09 14.65 22.62
CA PRO A 69 16.08 15.44 21.87
C PRO A 69 17.52 14.97 22.05
N LYS A 70 17.93 14.49 23.23
CA LYS A 70 19.28 13.91 23.42
C LYS A 70 19.52 12.60 22.66
N VAL A 71 18.48 11.88 22.26
CA VAL A 71 18.58 10.70 21.39
C VAL A 71 18.57 11.16 19.94
N HIS A 72 17.49 11.81 19.49
CA HIS A 72 17.34 12.18 18.09
C HIS A 72 18.32 13.26 17.64
N GLY A 73 18.68 14.23 18.50
CA GLY A 73 19.74 15.21 18.21
C GLY A 73 21.12 14.57 18.16
N GLY A 74 21.38 13.56 19.00
CA GLY A 74 22.59 12.75 18.94
C GLY A 74 22.73 12.02 17.59
N ILE A 75 21.61 11.56 17.03
CA ILE A 75 21.53 10.86 15.74
C ILE A 75 21.54 11.86 14.56
N LEU A 76 20.83 12.98 14.64
CA LEU A 76 20.52 13.86 13.50
C LEU A 76 21.49 15.03 13.31
N GLN A 77 22.36 15.32 14.29
CA GLN A 77 23.33 16.39 14.14
C GLN A 77 24.24 16.15 12.91
N ARG A 78 24.39 17.17 12.06
CA ARG A 78 25.26 17.08 10.88
C ARG A 78 26.66 17.48 11.32
N ARG A 79 27.57 16.51 11.35
CA ARG A 79 28.89 16.69 11.99
C ARG A 79 29.80 17.66 11.23
N ALA A 80 29.53 17.84 9.94
CA ALA A 80 30.23 18.79 9.09
C ALA A 80 29.72 20.24 9.24
N ILE A 81 28.65 20.49 10.00
CA ILE A 81 28.04 21.83 10.16
C ILE A 81 28.39 22.38 11.54
N PRO A 82 29.28 23.40 11.65
CA PRO A 82 29.71 23.94 12.94
C PRO A 82 28.56 24.40 13.85
N ALA A 83 27.52 25.01 13.28
CA ALA A 83 26.35 25.47 14.04
C ALA A 83 25.57 24.33 14.74
N ASP A 84 25.53 23.14 14.13
CA ASP A 84 24.91 21.95 14.74
C ASP A 84 25.77 21.47 15.92
N ALA A 85 27.10 21.43 15.74
CA ALA A 85 28.05 21.04 16.79
C ALA A 85 28.01 21.99 17.99
N ASP A 86 27.99 23.31 17.76
CA ASP A 86 27.87 24.33 18.82
C ASP A 86 26.56 24.18 19.59
N THR A 87 25.45 23.95 18.87
CA THR A 87 24.14 23.72 19.48
C THR A 87 24.15 22.45 20.33
N CYS A 88 24.71 21.36 19.83
CA CYS A 88 24.78 20.09 20.55
C CYS A 88 25.69 20.18 21.78
N ALA A 89 26.83 20.87 21.69
CA ALA A 89 27.72 21.09 22.82
C ALA A 89 27.02 21.91 23.93
N ARG A 90 26.36 23.02 23.56
CA ARG A 90 25.63 23.87 24.52
C ARG A 90 24.48 23.15 25.21
N LEU A 91 23.80 22.24 24.51
CA LEU A 91 22.66 21.49 25.05
C LEU A 91 23.06 20.14 25.68
N GLY A 92 24.35 19.78 25.68
CA GLY A 92 24.83 18.50 26.20
C GLY A 92 24.27 17.30 25.43
N ILE A 93 24.27 17.37 24.10
CA ILE A 93 23.77 16.33 23.20
C ILE A 93 24.97 15.65 22.51
N PRO A 94 25.53 14.59 23.09
CA PRO A 94 26.67 13.92 22.47
C PRO A 94 26.22 13.09 21.24
N PRO A 95 27.11 12.88 20.25
CA PRO A 95 26.78 12.17 19.02
C PRO A 95 26.50 10.67 19.26
N ILE A 96 25.61 10.11 18.44
CA ILE A 96 25.38 8.67 18.32
C ILE A 96 25.82 8.26 16.92
N ASP A 97 26.74 7.30 16.84
CA ASP A 97 27.40 6.89 15.58
C ASP A 97 26.77 5.67 14.94
N LEU A 98 26.15 4.82 15.75
CA LEU A 98 25.50 3.60 15.31
C LEU A 98 24.15 3.47 15.99
N VAL A 99 23.13 3.11 15.21
CA VAL A 99 21.78 2.81 15.70
C VAL A 99 21.40 1.42 15.22
N CYS A 100 21.18 0.50 16.14
CA CYS A 100 20.74 -0.87 15.86
C CYS A 100 19.34 -1.08 16.42
N VAL A 101 18.36 -1.19 15.53
CA VAL A 101 16.95 -1.30 15.89
C VAL A 101 16.25 -2.28 14.96
N ASN A 102 15.66 -3.33 15.51
CA ASN A 102 14.64 -4.09 14.80
C ASN A 102 13.30 -3.94 15.55
N LEU A 103 12.22 -3.89 14.77
CA LEU A 103 10.91 -3.45 15.24
C LEU A 103 10.18 -4.56 16.00
N TYR A 104 9.17 -4.18 16.78
CA TYR A 104 8.25 -5.15 17.35
C TYR A 104 7.60 -6.00 16.24
N PRO A 105 7.30 -7.29 16.48
CA PRO A 105 6.82 -8.20 15.45
C PRO A 105 5.32 -7.98 15.15
N PHE A 106 4.92 -6.76 14.82
CA PHE A 106 3.54 -6.39 14.50
C PHE A 106 2.96 -7.30 13.42
N GLU A 107 3.72 -7.57 12.35
CA GLU A 107 3.31 -8.44 11.25
C GLU A 107 2.99 -9.88 11.69
N GLN A 108 3.54 -10.35 12.81
CA GLN A 108 3.29 -11.70 13.35
C GLN A 108 2.15 -11.71 14.38
N SER A 109 1.95 -10.61 15.10
CA SER A 109 0.92 -10.48 16.13
C SER A 109 0.38 -9.05 16.18
N PRO A 110 -0.48 -8.66 15.21
CA PRO A 110 -0.96 -7.29 15.07
C PRO A 110 -1.83 -6.87 16.26
N SER A 111 -1.44 -5.80 16.95
CA SER A 111 -2.24 -5.16 18.00
C SER A 111 -1.78 -3.71 18.20
N ILE A 112 -2.59 -2.90 18.89
CA ILE A 112 -2.20 -1.53 19.28
C ILE A 112 -0.89 -1.51 20.09
N ASP A 113 -0.64 -2.54 20.89
CA ASP A 113 0.56 -2.60 21.75
C ASP A 113 1.82 -3.08 21.01
N THR A 114 1.66 -3.79 19.88
CA THR A 114 2.79 -4.19 19.02
C THR A 114 3.15 -3.14 17.97
N MET A 115 2.43 -2.02 17.90
CA MET A 115 2.77 -0.85 17.08
C MET A 115 3.90 -0.05 17.73
N ASP A 116 5.08 -0.12 17.13
CA ASP A 116 6.27 0.58 17.59
C ASP A 116 6.30 2.03 17.06
N ILE A 117 6.54 2.99 17.96
CA ILE A 117 6.70 4.41 17.62
C ILE A 117 8.18 4.80 17.66
N GLY A 118 8.88 4.41 18.74
CA GLY A 118 10.27 4.78 18.96
C GLY A 118 11.23 4.13 17.97
N GLY A 119 11.01 2.86 17.64
CA GLY A 119 11.82 2.09 16.71
C GLY A 119 11.86 2.71 15.30
N PRO A 120 10.70 2.92 14.63
CA PRO A 120 10.66 3.56 13.32
C PRO A 120 11.22 4.99 13.35
N ALA A 121 10.97 5.76 14.42
CA ALA A 121 11.53 7.11 14.56
C ALA A 121 13.07 7.09 14.60
N MET A 122 13.68 6.16 15.35
CA MET A 122 15.14 6.01 15.43
C MET A 122 15.74 5.52 14.10
N LEU A 123 15.12 4.52 13.46
CA LEU A 123 15.55 4.01 12.16
C LEU A 123 15.54 5.11 11.09
N ARG A 124 14.44 5.85 10.98
CA ARG A 124 14.31 6.96 10.02
C ARG A 124 15.31 8.08 10.31
N SER A 125 15.56 8.39 11.58
CA SER A 125 16.54 9.40 11.98
C SER A 125 17.96 9.01 11.56
N ALA A 126 18.36 7.77 11.84
CA ALA A 126 19.69 7.27 11.51
C ALA A 126 19.88 7.12 10.00
N ALA A 127 18.88 6.59 9.29
CA ALA A 127 18.90 6.47 7.83
C ALA A 127 18.95 7.83 7.12
N LYS A 128 18.21 8.83 7.62
CA LYS A 128 18.29 10.21 7.13
C LYS A 128 19.72 10.76 7.27
N ASN A 129 20.38 10.51 8.39
CA ASN A 129 21.73 11.02 8.67
C ASN A 129 22.86 10.00 8.34
N HIS A 130 22.66 9.14 7.34
CA HIS A 130 23.61 8.09 6.98
C HIS A 130 25.01 8.57 6.55
N ALA A 131 25.15 9.87 6.25
CA ALA A 131 26.47 10.47 6.05
C ALA A 131 27.36 10.31 7.29
N ASP A 132 26.75 10.36 8.48
CA ASP A 132 27.42 10.39 9.78
C ASP A 132 27.07 9.20 10.69
N VAL A 133 25.95 8.51 10.44
CA VAL A 133 25.42 7.44 11.31
C VAL A 133 25.27 6.11 10.56
N ILE A 134 25.70 5.02 11.20
CA ILE A 134 25.44 3.64 10.75
C ILE A 134 24.10 3.19 11.29
N VAL A 135 23.19 2.74 10.42
CA VAL A 135 21.90 2.17 10.83
C VAL A 135 21.88 0.67 10.57
N LEU A 136 21.42 -0.13 11.53
CA LEU A 136 21.22 -1.57 11.39
C LEU A 136 19.79 -1.91 11.78
N CYS A 137 19.08 -2.64 10.92
CA CYS A 137 17.71 -3.08 11.19
C CYS A 137 17.47 -4.58 11.03
N ASP A 138 18.53 -5.34 10.74
CA ASP A 138 18.45 -6.76 10.44
C ASP A 138 19.72 -7.46 10.97
N PRO A 139 19.55 -8.51 11.80
CA PRO A 139 20.67 -9.29 12.35
C PRO A 139 21.65 -9.86 11.31
N THR A 140 21.19 -10.09 10.08
CA THR A 140 22.03 -10.64 9.01
C THR A 140 23.18 -9.69 8.61
N ASP A 141 23.04 -8.39 8.88
CA ASP A 141 24.08 -7.40 8.56
C ASP A 141 25.17 -7.31 9.64
N TYR A 142 24.92 -7.82 10.85
CA TYR A 142 25.80 -7.61 12.01
C TYR A 142 27.24 -8.12 11.78
N PRO A 143 27.48 -9.34 11.26
CA PRO A 143 28.84 -9.86 11.11
C PRO A 143 29.68 -9.04 10.13
N ALA A 144 29.11 -8.67 8.98
CA ALA A 144 29.81 -7.91 7.96
C ALA A 144 30.16 -6.49 8.43
N VAL A 145 29.22 -5.84 9.13
CA VAL A 145 29.43 -4.50 9.68
C VAL A 145 30.46 -4.52 10.80
N LEU A 146 30.38 -5.48 11.72
CA LEU A 146 31.34 -5.61 12.80
C LEU A 146 32.76 -5.87 12.27
N ALA A 147 32.92 -6.75 11.28
CA ALA A 147 34.22 -7.03 10.68
C ALA A 147 34.84 -5.77 10.03
N ALA A 148 34.03 -4.97 9.33
CA ALA A 148 34.48 -3.71 8.76
C ALA A 148 34.86 -2.68 9.84
N LEU A 149 34.08 -2.59 10.92
CA LEU A 149 34.40 -1.72 12.06
C LEU A 149 35.69 -2.13 12.79
N GLN A 150 35.96 -3.43 12.91
CA GLN A 150 37.19 -3.94 13.52
C GLN A 150 38.42 -3.62 12.68
N ARG A 151 38.30 -3.66 11.35
CA ARG A 151 39.39 -3.36 10.42
C ARG A 151 39.64 -1.86 10.26
N ASP A 152 38.58 -1.10 10.04
CA ASP A 152 38.66 0.28 9.54
C ASP A 152 38.15 1.33 10.55
N GLY A 153 37.54 0.89 11.66
CA GLY A 153 36.92 1.76 12.67
C GLY A 153 35.62 2.44 12.22
N ASN A 154 35.24 2.30 10.95
CA ASN A 154 34.06 2.90 10.33
C ASN A 154 33.66 2.15 9.04
N LEU A 155 32.51 2.53 8.47
CA LEU A 155 32.09 2.14 7.13
C LEU A 155 32.35 3.26 6.09
N PRO A 156 32.60 2.92 4.81
CA PRO A 156 32.44 3.84 3.69
C PRO A 156 31.01 4.41 3.63
N VAL A 157 30.87 5.64 3.13
CA VAL A 157 29.55 6.31 3.02
C VAL A 157 28.56 5.53 2.15
N GLU A 158 29.04 4.87 1.10
CA GLU A 158 28.21 4.05 0.21
C GLU A 158 27.60 2.83 0.94
N HIS A 159 28.35 2.21 1.86
CA HIS A 159 27.81 1.14 2.70
C HIS A 159 26.76 1.66 3.68
N ARG A 160 26.99 2.83 4.30
CA ARG A 160 25.98 3.46 5.17
C ARG A 160 24.72 3.82 4.39
N ARG A 161 24.85 4.31 3.15
CA ARG A 161 23.72 4.59 2.25
C ARG A 161 22.93 3.33 1.91
N ALA A 162 23.59 2.20 1.64
CA ALA A 162 22.92 0.93 1.40
C ALA A 162 22.11 0.46 2.61
N LEU A 163 22.68 0.56 3.82
CA LEU A 163 21.98 0.28 5.08
C LEU A 163 20.80 1.23 5.32
N ALA A 164 20.95 2.52 4.99
CA ALA A 164 19.88 3.50 5.09
C ALA A 164 18.70 3.19 4.16
N ARG A 165 18.99 2.76 2.92
CA ARG A 165 17.95 2.28 1.98
C ARG A 165 17.20 1.09 2.57
N LYS A 166 17.92 0.13 3.16
CA LYS A 166 17.33 -1.04 3.83
C LYS A 166 16.42 -0.62 5.00
N ALA A 167 16.87 0.31 5.84
CA ALA A 167 16.10 0.82 6.96
C ALA A 167 14.79 1.52 6.52
N PHE A 168 14.84 2.40 5.50
CA PHE A 168 13.63 3.03 4.97
C PHE A 168 12.66 2.04 4.33
N ALA A 169 13.18 1.06 3.58
CA ALA A 169 12.36 -0.02 3.03
C ALA A 169 11.68 -0.83 4.14
N ARG A 170 12.39 -1.11 5.24
CA ARG A 170 11.82 -1.82 6.38
C ARG A 170 10.70 -1.03 7.06
N THR A 171 10.87 0.27 7.28
CA THR A 171 9.81 1.10 7.87
C THR A 171 8.61 1.25 6.93
N ALA A 172 8.83 1.32 5.62
CA ALA A 172 7.72 1.36 4.65
C ALA A 172 6.89 0.08 4.67
N ALA A 173 7.54 -1.09 4.71
CA ALA A 173 6.85 -2.38 4.86
C ALA A 173 6.06 -2.46 6.18
N TYR A 174 6.68 -2.00 7.28
CA TYR A 174 6.04 -1.97 8.60
C TYR A 174 4.78 -1.09 8.63
N ASP A 175 4.87 0.13 8.11
CA ASP A 175 3.72 1.04 8.04
C ASP A 175 2.63 0.51 7.09
N THR A 176 3.01 -0.18 6.01
CA THR A 176 2.05 -0.86 5.12
C THR A 176 1.26 -1.94 5.86
N ALA A 177 1.93 -2.75 6.70
CA ALA A 177 1.27 -3.77 7.50
C ALA A 177 0.30 -3.15 8.53
N ILE A 178 0.69 -2.04 9.18
CA ILE A 178 -0.19 -1.31 10.10
C ILE A 178 -1.40 -0.74 9.38
N ALA A 179 -1.19 -0.10 8.22
CA ALA A 179 -2.28 0.48 7.42
C ALA A 179 -3.26 -0.59 6.97
N ALA A 180 -2.77 -1.74 6.49
CA ALA A 180 -3.60 -2.88 6.12
C ALA A 180 -4.41 -3.42 7.31
N TRP A 181 -3.78 -3.58 8.48
CA TRP A 181 -4.49 -4.02 9.68
C TRP A 181 -5.56 -3.03 10.14
N LEU A 182 -5.26 -1.72 10.10
CA LEU A 182 -6.22 -0.66 10.44
C LEU A 182 -7.38 -0.56 9.45
N ALA A 183 -7.17 -0.92 8.19
CA ALA A 183 -8.21 -0.99 7.18
C ALA A 183 -9.21 -2.14 7.44
N GLY A 184 -8.85 -3.11 8.28
CA GLY A 184 -9.66 -4.28 8.59
C GLY A 184 -9.50 -5.40 7.56
N ASP A 185 -10.48 -6.31 7.50
CA ASP A 185 -10.43 -7.43 6.57
C ASP A 185 -10.44 -6.91 5.13
N PRO A 186 -9.51 -7.38 4.26
CA PRO A 186 -9.54 -7.04 2.86
C PRO A 186 -10.89 -7.47 2.25
N ALA A 187 -11.35 -6.70 1.25
CA ALA A 187 -12.52 -7.09 0.49
C ALA A 187 -12.36 -8.54 -0.01
N PRO A 188 -13.43 -9.34 -0.02
CA PRO A 188 -13.35 -10.72 -0.45
C PRO A 188 -12.79 -10.81 -1.87
N GLU A 189 -11.76 -11.63 -2.03
CA GLU A 189 -11.24 -12.01 -3.34
C GLU A 189 -12.23 -12.95 -4.02
N ILE A 190 -12.74 -12.54 -5.18
CA ILE A 190 -13.68 -13.33 -5.97
C ILE A 190 -12.89 -14.04 -7.07
N PRO A 191 -12.65 -15.36 -6.97
CA PRO A 191 -11.93 -16.09 -8.00
C PRO A 191 -12.73 -16.06 -9.31
N LEU A 192 -12.06 -15.71 -10.40
CA LEU A 192 -12.63 -15.79 -11.74
C LEU A 192 -12.31 -17.15 -12.35
N ARG A 193 -13.12 -17.58 -13.31
CA ARG A 193 -12.95 -18.88 -13.98
C ARG A 193 -11.55 -19.04 -14.61
N TYR A 194 -11.03 -17.97 -15.19
CA TYR A 194 -9.68 -17.82 -15.74
C TYR A 194 -9.39 -16.33 -15.97
N GLY A 195 -8.15 -15.99 -16.32
CA GLY A 195 -7.73 -14.64 -16.72
C GLY A 195 -8.18 -14.27 -18.13
N GLU A 196 -7.34 -13.59 -18.89
CA GLU A 196 -7.67 -13.22 -20.27
C GLU A 196 -7.85 -14.44 -21.17
N ASN A 197 -7.05 -15.49 -20.89
CA ASN A 197 -7.06 -16.77 -21.59
C ASN A 197 -7.26 -17.94 -20.61
N PRO A 198 -7.80 -19.10 -21.05
CA PRO A 198 -8.14 -20.23 -20.17
C PRO A 198 -7.00 -20.83 -19.33
N HIS A 199 -5.74 -20.61 -19.71
CA HIS A 199 -4.57 -21.12 -19.00
C HIS A 199 -4.09 -20.20 -17.86
N GLN A 200 -4.68 -19.01 -17.72
CA GLN A 200 -4.33 -18.01 -16.72
C GLN A 200 -5.33 -18.08 -15.56
N THR A 201 -4.85 -17.94 -14.32
CA THR A 201 -5.70 -17.72 -13.14
C THR A 201 -5.97 -16.23 -12.97
N ALA A 202 -7.16 -15.87 -12.47
CA ALA A 202 -7.46 -14.47 -12.13
C ALA A 202 -8.41 -14.39 -10.93
N THR A 203 -8.34 -13.25 -10.24
CA THR A 203 -9.18 -12.91 -9.10
C THR A 203 -9.65 -11.47 -9.27
N PHE A 204 -10.92 -11.23 -9.01
CA PHE A 204 -11.49 -9.89 -8.93
C PHE A 204 -11.50 -9.44 -7.46
N ARG A 205 -10.95 -8.26 -7.17
CA ARG A 205 -10.92 -7.66 -5.84
C ARG A 205 -11.57 -6.28 -5.90
N PRO A 206 -12.79 -6.09 -5.37
CA PRO A 206 -13.39 -4.77 -5.28
C PRO A 206 -12.70 -3.94 -4.20
N ASP A 207 -12.74 -2.62 -4.33
CA ASP A 207 -12.31 -1.72 -3.26
C ASP A 207 -13.24 -1.84 -2.04
N ALA A 208 -12.65 -1.75 -0.84
CA ALA A 208 -13.39 -1.67 0.42
C ALA A 208 -12.86 -0.50 1.27
N PRO A 209 -13.70 0.51 1.59
CA PRO A 209 -15.07 0.70 1.09
C PRO A 209 -15.08 0.98 -0.42
N PRO A 210 -16.21 0.72 -1.13
CA PRO A 210 -16.33 1.06 -2.54
C PRO A 210 -16.16 2.58 -2.74
N PRO A 211 -15.59 3.02 -3.88
CA PRO A 211 -15.47 4.43 -4.18
C PRO A 211 -16.86 5.07 -4.33
N ALA A 212 -16.94 6.38 -4.14
CA ALA A 212 -18.20 7.12 -4.29
C ALA A 212 -18.69 7.15 -5.75
N GLU A 213 -17.79 7.06 -6.72
CA GLU A 213 -18.12 6.98 -8.14
C GLU A 213 -18.71 5.63 -8.53
N ALA A 214 -19.55 5.62 -9.58
CA ALA A 214 -20.11 4.39 -10.13
C ALA A 214 -19.01 3.56 -10.79
N THR A 215 -18.71 2.38 -10.25
CA THR A 215 -17.70 1.47 -10.82
C THR A 215 -18.32 0.09 -11.04
N LEU A 216 -17.73 -0.68 -11.95
CA LEU A 216 -18.08 -2.10 -12.07
C LEU A 216 -17.78 -2.88 -10.80
N ALA A 217 -16.83 -2.41 -9.98
CA ALA A 217 -16.47 -3.09 -8.75
C ALA A 217 -17.55 -3.02 -7.67
N ALA A 218 -18.32 -1.93 -7.65
CA ALA A 218 -19.46 -1.75 -6.75
C ALA A 218 -20.80 -2.17 -7.38
N ALA A 219 -20.81 -2.53 -8.67
CA ALA A 219 -22.03 -2.80 -9.41
C ALA A 219 -22.70 -4.13 -9.04
N ARG A 220 -24.01 -4.21 -9.22
CA ARG A 220 -24.81 -5.41 -8.97
C ARG A 220 -25.14 -6.15 -10.25
N ILE A 221 -24.83 -7.43 -10.27
CA ILE A 221 -25.22 -8.35 -11.33
C ILE A 221 -26.65 -8.84 -11.04
N LEU A 222 -27.62 -8.41 -11.82
CA LEU A 222 -29.05 -8.70 -11.64
C LEU A 222 -29.52 -9.98 -12.35
N HIS A 223 -28.72 -10.48 -13.30
CA HIS A 223 -29.01 -11.63 -14.15
C HIS A 223 -27.76 -12.11 -14.88
N GLY A 224 -27.79 -13.36 -15.37
CA GLY A 224 -26.79 -13.89 -16.28
C GLY A 224 -25.78 -14.83 -15.65
N LYS A 225 -24.78 -15.21 -16.44
CA LYS A 225 -23.63 -16.00 -15.99
C LYS A 225 -22.69 -15.18 -15.11
N GLU A 226 -21.81 -15.86 -14.38
CA GLU A 226 -20.67 -15.22 -13.70
C GLU A 226 -19.85 -14.37 -14.69
N MET A 227 -19.34 -13.23 -14.22
CA MET A 227 -18.44 -12.37 -14.99
C MET A 227 -17.11 -13.10 -15.26
N SER A 228 -16.64 -13.05 -16.50
CA SER A 228 -15.26 -13.44 -16.83
C SER A 228 -14.30 -12.24 -16.69
N PHE A 229 -12.99 -12.50 -16.70
CA PHE A 229 -11.97 -11.45 -16.74
C PHE A 229 -12.23 -10.46 -17.90
N ASN A 230 -12.44 -10.97 -19.11
CA ASN A 230 -12.68 -10.13 -20.28
C ASN A 230 -14.00 -9.34 -20.19
N ASN A 231 -15.02 -9.85 -19.47
CA ASN A 231 -16.24 -9.07 -19.24
C ASN A 231 -15.99 -7.87 -18.32
N TYR A 232 -15.11 -8.00 -17.32
CA TYR A 232 -14.72 -6.85 -16.49
C TYR A 232 -13.91 -5.84 -17.30
N VAL A 233 -12.93 -6.30 -18.08
CA VAL A 233 -12.07 -5.43 -18.89
C VAL A 233 -12.88 -4.68 -19.97
N ASP A 234 -13.71 -5.38 -20.74
CA ASP A 234 -14.57 -4.75 -21.76
C ASP A 234 -15.63 -3.86 -21.13
N GLY A 235 -16.17 -4.27 -19.97
CA GLY A 235 -17.16 -3.50 -19.25
C GLY A 235 -16.61 -2.20 -18.70
N ASP A 236 -15.37 -2.19 -18.19
CA ASP A 236 -14.73 -1.00 -17.66
C ASP A 236 -14.45 -0.01 -18.79
N ALA A 237 -13.92 -0.49 -19.92
CA ALA A 237 -13.74 0.31 -21.12
C ALA A 237 -15.07 0.90 -21.64
N ALA A 238 -16.16 0.13 -21.60
CA ALA A 238 -17.47 0.59 -22.01
C ALA A 238 -18.01 1.66 -21.06
N LEU A 239 -17.86 1.42 -19.75
CA LEU A 239 -18.33 2.33 -18.71
C LEU A 239 -17.60 3.68 -18.76
N GLU A 240 -16.27 3.66 -18.86
CA GLU A 240 -15.47 4.89 -18.92
C GLU A 240 -15.72 5.67 -20.21
N THR A 241 -15.93 5.00 -21.33
CA THR A 241 -16.32 5.67 -22.58
C THR A 241 -17.73 6.26 -22.48
N ALA A 242 -18.68 5.55 -21.86
CA ALA A 242 -20.02 6.08 -21.62
C ALA A 242 -20.01 7.27 -20.65
N ARG A 243 -19.04 7.31 -19.72
CA ARG A 243 -18.84 8.41 -18.77
C ARG A 243 -18.47 9.72 -19.46
N GLU A 244 -17.67 9.68 -20.51
CA GLU A 244 -17.38 10.86 -21.34
C GLU A 244 -18.64 11.44 -22.00
N LEU A 245 -19.69 10.63 -22.16
CA LEU A 245 -20.96 11.01 -22.79
C LEU A 245 -22.11 11.23 -21.79
N HIS A 246 -21.82 11.27 -20.48
CA HIS A 246 -22.82 11.24 -19.40
C HIS A 246 -23.89 12.34 -19.48
N ASP A 247 -23.56 13.50 -20.06
CA ASP A 247 -24.47 14.64 -20.22
C ASP A 247 -25.66 14.35 -21.14
N THR A 248 -25.56 13.31 -21.99
CA THR A 248 -26.62 12.94 -22.94
C THR A 248 -27.04 11.47 -22.79
N PRO A 249 -28.26 11.09 -23.21
CA PRO A 249 -28.58 9.69 -23.45
C PRO A 249 -27.61 9.10 -24.47
N ALA A 250 -26.85 8.10 -24.06
CA ALA A 250 -25.78 7.53 -24.88
C ALA A 250 -25.67 6.02 -24.67
N ALA A 251 -25.17 5.35 -25.70
CA ALA A 251 -24.83 3.94 -25.69
C ALA A 251 -23.45 3.74 -26.29
N VAL A 252 -22.63 2.92 -25.64
CA VAL A 252 -21.30 2.53 -26.08
C VAL A 252 -21.22 1.01 -26.14
N ILE A 253 -20.65 0.49 -27.23
CA ILE A 253 -20.53 -0.94 -27.52
C ILE A 253 -19.05 -1.27 -27.70
N ILE A 254 -18.52 -2.07 -26.78
CA ILE A 254 -17.12 -2.50 -26.74
C ILE A 254 -17.00 -3.99 -27.02
N LYS A 255 -15.98 -4.36 -27.78
CA LYS A 255 -15.55 -5.75 -27.94
C LYS A 255 -14.04 -5.83 -27.91
N HIS A 256 -13.49 -6.65 -27.01
CA HIS A 256 -12.04 -6.77 -26.83
C HIS A 256 -11.37 -5.40 -26.67
N THR A 257 -11.88 -4.56 -25.75
CA THR A 257 -11.43 -3.20 -25.43
C THR A 257 -11.54 -2.17 -26.55
N ASN A 258 -12.11 -2.53 -27.70
CA ASN A 258 -12.26 -1.64 -28.84
C ASN A 258 -13.71 -1.22 -29.04
N PRO A 259 -14.00 0.08 -29.29
CA PRO A 259 -15.33 0.54 -29.63
C PRO A 259 -15.72 0.05 -31.03
N CYS A 260 -16.80 -0.72 -31.09
CA CYS A 260 -17.45 -1.06 -32.36
C CYS A 260 -18.65 -0.15 -32.65
N GLY A 261 -19.11 0.61 -31.64
CA GLY A 261 -20.09 1.67 -31.85
C GLY A 261 -20.28 2.53 -30.61
N ALA A 262 -20.53 3.82 -30.82
CA ALA A 262 -20.89 4.76 -29.77
C ALA A 262 -21.78 5.84 -30.37
N ALA A 263 -22.89 6.15 -29.70
CA ALA A 263 -23.80 7.21 -30.16
C ALA A 263 -24.49 7.90 -28.97
N THR A 264 -24.87 9.15 -29.20
CA THR A 264 -25.71 9.95 -28.32
C THR A 264 -27.04 10.21 -29.02
N GLY A 265 -28.10 10.52 -28.27
CA GLY A 265 -29.41 10.83 -28.86
C GLY A 265 -30.36 11.49 -27.88
N GLU A 266 -31.55 11.87 -28.36
CA GLU A 266 -32.60 12.47 -27.50
C GLU A 266 -33.15 11.46 -26.49
N HIS A 267 -33.16 10.17 -26.85
CA HIS A 267 -33.63 9.07 -26.02
C HIS A 267 -32.67 7.89 -26.11
N LEU A 268 -32.62 7.08 -25.04
CA LEU A 268 -31.68 5.96 -24.94
C LEU A 268 -31.88 4.93 -26.05
N ALA A 269 -33.12 4.65 -26.45
CA ALA A 269 -33.42 3.71 -27.53
C ALA A 269 -32.81 4.13 -28.87
N GLY A 270 -32.85 5.43 -29.20
CA GLY A 270 -32.25 5.99 -30.40
C GLY A 270 -30.72 5.86 -30.38
N ALA A 271 -30.10 6.30 -29.29
CA ALA A 271 -28.66 6.16 -29.09
C ALA A 271 -28.18 4.70 -29.19
N LEU A 272 -28.93 3.76 -28.58
CA LEU A 272 -28.60 2.34 -28.64
C LEU A 272 -28.78 1.73 -30.04
N ALA A 273 -29.79 2.17 -30.79
CA ALA A 273 -29.99 1.74 -32.17
C ALA A 273 -28.84 2.24 -33.07
N GLU A 274 -28.49 3.51 -32.98
CA GLU A 274 -27.40 4.12 -33.77
C GLU A 274 -26.02 3.54 -33.40
N ALA A 275 -25.73 3.37 -32.11
CA ALA A 275 -24.48 2.75 -31.67
C ALA A 275 -24.34 1.32 -32.23
N TRP A 276 -25.45 0.58 -32.33
CA TRP A 276 -25.44 -0.77 -32.91
C TRP A 276 -25.10 -0.77 -34.41
N GLU A 277 -25.57 0.24 -35.16
CA GLU A 277 -25.32 0.35 -36.59
C GLU A 277 -23.88 0.79 -36.92
N GLY A 278 -23.07 1.20 -35.94
CA GLY A 278 -21.66 1.55 -36.13
C GLY A 278 -20.85 0.41 -36.78
N ASP A 279 -20.91 -0.78 -36.20
CA ASP A 279 -20.42 -2.03 -36.78
C ASP A 279 -21.24 -3.21 -36.24
N VAL A 280 -22.28 -3.57 -36.99
CA VAL A 280 -23.23 -4.64 -36.61
C VAL A 280 -22.56 -6.02 -36.50
N VAL A 281 -21.46 -6.25 -37.22
CA VAL A 281 -20.75 -7.55 -37.20
C VAL A 281 -19.94 -7.65 -35.92
N SER A 282 -19.21 -6.59 -35.56
CA SER A 282 -18.43 -6.54 -34.33
C SER A 282 -19.31 -6.42 -33.09
N ALA A 283 -20.45 -5.74 -33.16
CA ALA A 283 -21.38 -5.57 -32.04
C ALA A 283 -21.96 -6.91 -31.50
N PHE A 284 -21.93 -7.98 -32.30
CA PHE A 284 -22.40 -9.29 -31.85
C PHE A 284 -21.45 -9.89 -30.79
N GLY A 285 -21.99 -10.16 -29.59
CA GLY A 285 -21.22 -10.68 -28.45
C GLY A 285 -20.37 -9.63 -27.73
N SER A 286 -20.77 -8.36 -27.84
CA SER A 286 -20.11 -7.23 -27.20
C SER A 286 -20.61 -6.99 -25.76
N VAL A 287 -19.92 -6.07 -25.07
CA VAL A 287 -20.38 -5.44 -23.84
C VAL A 287 -20.91 -4.04 -24.16
N ILE A 288 -22.07 -3.70 -23.61
CA ILE A 288 -22.74 -2.42 -23.81
C ILE A 288 -22.77 -1.65 -22.49
N ALA A 289 -22.45 -0.36 -22.51
CA ALA A 289 -22.70 0.56 -21.41
C ALA A 289 -23.59 1.71 -21.87
N VAL A 290 -24.54 2.13 -21.02
CA VAL A 290 -25.48 3.21 -21.31
C VAL A 290 -25.51 4.25 -20.19
N THR A 291 -25.84 5.50 -20.52
CA THR A 291 -25.80 6.62 -19.56
C THR A 291 -27.12 6.88 -18.82
N ARG A 292 -28.19 6.15 -19.17
CA ARG A 292 -29.54 6.32 -18.60
C ARG A 292 -30.13 4.97 -18.20
N PRO A 293 -31.12 4.95 -17.27
CA PRO A 293 -31.86 3.73 -16.97
C PRO A 293 -32.45 3.09 -18.24
N VAL A 294 -32.43 1.76 -18.30
CA VAL A 294 -32.95 1.01 -19.45
C VAL A 294 -34.45 0.80 -19.28
N ASP A 295 -35.22 1.42 -20.16
CA ASP A 295 -36.67 1.23 -20.30
C ASP A 295 -37.00 0.09 -21.29
N LEU A 296 -38.28 -0.25 -21.42
CA LEU A 296 -38.72 -1.33 -22.30
C LEU A 296 -38.39 -1.04 -23.77
N THR A 297 -38.49 0.22 -24.20
CA THR A 297 -38.22 0.65 -25.58
C THR A 297 -36.76 0.41 -25.95
N ALA A 298 -35.82 0.83 -25.10
CA ALA A 298 -34.39 0.58 -25.28
C ALA A 298 -34.07 -0.91 -25.19
N ALA A 299 -34.69 -1.66 -24.27
CA ALA A 299 -34.49 -3.10 -24.17
C ALA A 299 -34.91 -3.86 -25.45
N GLN A 300 -35.99 -3.43 -26.10
CA GLN A 300 -36.50 -4.05 -27.32
C GLN A 300 -35.54 -3.89 -28.52
N ILE A 301 -34.71 -2.85 -28.54
CA ILE A 301 -33.65 -2.68 -29.55
C ILE A 301 -32.71 -3.90 -29.57
N LEU A 302 -32.51 -4.55 -28.42
CA LEU A 302 -31.64 -5.74 -28.33
C LEU A 302 -32.31 -7.04 -28.78
N LYS A 303 -33.58 -7.04 -29.21
CA LYS A 303 -34.28 -8.25 -29.66
C LYS A 303 -33.53 -8.90 -30.82
N GLY A 304 -33.25 -10.21 -30.71
CA GLY A 304 -32.50 -10.97 -31.72
C GLY A 304 -30.99 -10.70 -31.76
N ARG A 305 -30.47 -9.79 -30.91
CA ARG A 305 -29.05 -9.44 -30.86
C ARG A 305 -28.34 -10.18 -29.72
N PHE A 306 -27.17 -10.74 -29.99
CA PHE A 306 -26.35 -11.37 -28.94
C PHE A 306 -25.48 -10.33 -28.25
N VAL A 307 -25.55 -10.27 -26.93
CA VAL A 307 -24.85 -9.32 -26.06
C VAL A 307 -24.36 -10.10 -24.85
N GLU A 308 -23.09 -9.94 -24.50
CA GLU A 308 -22.45 -10.61 -23.35
C GLU A 308 -22.86 -9.93 -22.03
N ALA A 309 -22.82 -8.59 -21.99
CA ALA A 309 -23.20 -7.79 -20.84
C ALA A 309 -23.81 -6.44 -21.23
N LEU A 310 -24.75 -5.95 -20.43
CA LEU A 310 -25.34 -4.62 -20.51
C LEU A 310 -25.23 -3.94 -19.14
N ILE A 311 -24.53 -2.81 -19.11
CA ILE A 311 -24.23 -2.00 -17.93
C ILE A 311 -25.07 -0.72 -18.00
N ALA A 312 -25.82 -0.43 -16.94
CA ALA A 312 -26.67 0.75 -16.87
C ALA A 312 -26.78 1.29 -15.43
N PRO A 313 -27.14 2.58 -15.25
CA PRO A 313 -27.49 3.13 -13.95
C PRO A 313 -28.56 2.31 -13.22
N ALA A 314 -29.60 1.88 -13.96
CA ALA A 314 -30.69 1.05 -13.46
C ALA A 314 -31.43 0.38 -14.63
N PHE A 315 -32.33 -0.55 -14.31
CA PHE A 315 -33.26 -1.17 -15.26
C PHE A 315 -34.69 -1.01 -14.76
N GLU A 316 -35.60 -0.58 -15.62
CA GLU A 316 -37.01 -0.59 -15.30
C GLU A 316 -37.53 -2.05 -15.20
N PRO A 317 -38.55 -2.33 -14.36
CA PRO A 317 -39.01 -3.70 -14.13
C PRO A 317 -39.40 -4.45 -15.41
N GLU A 318 -40.08 -3.78 -16.34
CA GLU A 318 -40.55 -4.35 -17.60
C GLU A 318 -39.38 -4.63 -18.56
N ALA A 319 -38.40 -3.72 -18.60
CA ALA A 319 -37.17 -3.87 -19.37
C ALA A 319 -36.32 -5.05 -18.85
N LEU A 320 -36.15 -5.13 -17.53
CA LEU A 320 -35.42 -6.21 -16.87
C LEU A 320 -36.08 -7.56 -17.15
N ALA A 321 -37.41 -7.65 -17.02
CA ALA A 321 -38.16 -8.86 -17.31
C ALA A 321 -38.00 -9.30 -18.78
N PHE A 322 -38.09 -8.35 -19.72
CA PHE A 322 -37.88 -8.60 -21.14
C PHE A 322 -36.46 -9.15 -21.43
N LEU A 323 -35.42 -8.51 -20.89
CA LEU A 323 -34.02 -8.90 -21.11
C LEU A 323 -33.69 -10.26 -20.47
N LYS A 324 -34.26 -10.56 -19.29
CA LYS A 324 -34.16 -11.87 -18.65
C LYS A 324 -34.79 -12.98 -19.50
N ALA A 325 -35.95 -12.72 -20.08
CA ALA A 325 -36.64 -13.66 -20.97
C ALA A 325 -35.90 -13.85 -22.30
N LYS A 326 -35.26 -12.79 -22.82
CA LYS A 326 -34.48 -12.83 -24.06
C LYS A 326 -33.28 -13.77 -23.99
N SER A 327 -32.55 -13.77 -22.88
CA SER A 327 -31.37 -14.62 -22.72
C SER A 327 -31.15 -14.96 -21.25
N ARG A 328 -30.91 -16.23 -20.96
CA ARG A 328 -30.52 -16.67 -19.61
C ARG A 328 -29.07 -16.29 -19.26
N ASP A 329 -28.25 -16.00 -20.27
CA ASP A 329 -26.79 -15.87 -20.14
C ASP A 329 -26.32 -14.41 -20.12
N ILE A 330 -27.13 -13.45 -20.62
CA ILE A 330 -26.77 -12.03 -20.66
C ILE A 330 -26.59 -11.47 -19.25
N ARG A 331 -25.48 -10.78 -19.03
CA ARG A 331 -25.18 -10.15 -17.75
C ARG A 331 -25.82 -8.78 -17.71
N LEU A 332 -26.77 -8.59 -16.81
CA LEU A 332 -27.46 -7.31 -16.62
C LEU A 332 -26.89 -6.66 -15.36
N ILE A 333 -26.16 -5.57 -15.53
CA ILE A 333 -25.32 -4.97 -14.49
C ILE A 333 -25.86 -3.59 -14.14
N SER A 334 -26.33 -3.42 -12.90
CA SER A 334 -26.83 -2.15 -12.37
C SER A 334 -25.75 -1.44 -11.58
N LEU A 335 -25.52 -0.17 -11.87
CA LEU A 335 -24.63 0.69 -11.09
C LEU A 335 -25.32 1.22 -9.82
N ASP A 336 -26.65 1.11 -9.73
CA ASP A 336 -27.50 1.64 -8.65
C ASP A 336 -27.37 3.15 -8.39
N GLN A 337 -26.68 3.87 -9.28
CA GLN A 337 -26.54 5.32 -9.26
C GLN A 337 -26.30 5.90 -10.68
N PRO A 338 -26.59 7.18 -10.91
CA PRO A 338 -26.34 7.83 -12.20
C PRO A 338 -24.86 7.84 -12.58
N LEU A 339 -24.60 7.78 -13.89
CA LEU A 339 -23.28 8.09 -14.44
C LEU A 339 -23.01 9.60 -14.31
N ALA A 340 -21.83 9.94 -13.82
CA ALA A 340 -21.35 11.31 -13.64
C ALA A 340 -19.99 11.47 -14.33
N ALA A 341 -19.57 12.71 -14.57
CA ALA A 341 -18.28 13.03 -15.17
C ALA A 341 -17.11 12.24 -14.56
N PRO A 342 -16.06 11.93 -15.35
CA PRO A 342 -14.83 11.36 -14.82
C PRO A 342 -14.27 12.21 -13.69
N LEU A 343 -13.77 11.58 -12.62
CA LEU A 343 -13.00 12.29 -11.62
C LEU A 343 -11.72 12.88 -12.27
N PRO A 344 -11.23 14.04 -11.79
CA PRO A 344 -9.97 14.59 -12.28
C PRO A 344 -8.85 13.56 -12.11
N ARG A 345 -8.21 13.17 -13.20
CA ARG A 345 -7.04 12.28 -13.21
C ARG A 345 -5.79 12.99 -12.71
#